data_AF-A0A4S2N679-F1
#
_entry.id   AF-A0A4S2N679-F1
#
_cell.length_a   1.000
_cell.length_b   1.000
_cell.length_c   1.000
_cell.angle_alpha   90.00
_cell.angle_beta   90.00
_cell.angle_gamma   90.00
#
_symmetry.space_group_name_H-M   'P 1'
#
loop_
_entity.id
_entity.type
_entity.pdbx_description
1 polymer ?
#
loop_
_entity_poly.entity_id
_entity_poly.type
_entity_poly.pdbx_seq_one_letter_code
_entity_poly.pdbx_strand_id
1 'polypeptide(L)'
;MCITTKIIRNEALEQEVRANVLQKMIAAGLPRLKEYRKQLRNLLQKLRENEDLMKNLKEVSRNTVKLLHEEISRPDPDFPITDIKSRGGEKMIELGSTIHHYAGRVGALFSYSKALVRAALLPQNVNLFDNLEIISLPAPDISFYPIFDGKIPDGNGIIGRMTSQEALQAELKALYAEITTTFRYLEFPEGLSTNLMSFSKKGRRVHAELQIVEYFRTPQPGIGKPQFWIQGDHFIGCSKPACYLCDLYVKAIPDKFELYGTHQKIYIAWRAPDIRSNPSQADIRAMKDIFNKMAGPVRVEVQGILRKKQPNRMKQMDSSIGVSDVPRTVETITSGKLNLPRAYHFTSLSYPNHALTQRP
;
A
#
# COMPACT_ATOMS: atom_id res chain seq x y z
N MET A 1 35.51 14.94 11.81
CA MET A 1 35.19 14.47 10.44
C MET A 1 34.08 13.42 10.55
N CYS A 2 32.89 13.69 10.02
CA CYS A 2 31.73 12.81 10.15
C CYS A 2 32.02 11.41 9.55
N ILE A 3 31.49 10.34 10.16
CA ILE A 3 31.63 8.95 9.69
C ILE A 3 31.26 8.83 8.22
N THR A 4 30.24 9.57 7.77
CA THR A 4 29.79 9.64 6.38
C THR A 4 30.92 10.05 5.42
N THR A 5 31.74 11.03 5.78
CA THR A 5 32.88 11.47 4.96
C THR A 5 34.01 10.45 4.90
N LYS A 6 34.15 9.60 5.92
CA LYS A 6 35.14 8.50 5.95
C LYS A 6 34.69 7.32 5.10
N ILE A 7 33.39 6.99 5.12
CA ILE A 7 32.84 5.86 4.35
C ILE A 7 32.85 6.16 2.84
N ILE A 8 32.48 7.38 2.41
CA ILE A 8 32.49 7.76 0.98
C ILE A 8 33.85 7.55 0.30
N ARG A 9 34.94 7.57 1.07
CA ARG A 9 36.32 7.45 0.57
C ARG A 9 36.93 6.06 0.77
N ASN A 10 36.20 5.11 1.34
CA ASN A 10 36.74 3.80 1.70
C ASN A 10 35.67 2.70 1.55
N GLU A 11 35.75 1.97 0.42
CA GLU A 11 34.85 0.86 0.10
C GLU A 11 34.91 -0.28 1.13
N ALA A 12 36.08 -0.55 1.70
CA ALA A 12 36.22 -1.57 2.75
C ALA A 12 35.47 -1.18 4.03
N LEU A 13 35.54 0.10 4.42
CA LEU A 13 34.79 0.63 5.56
C LEU A 13 33.27 0.61 5.29
N GLU A 14 32.84 0.88 4.05
CA GLU A 14 31.43 0.75 3.67
C GLU A 14 30.94 -0.71 3.83
N GLN A 15 31.71 -1.67 3.35
CA GLN A 15 31.38 -3.09 3.48
C GLN A 15 31.32 -3.53 4.95
N GLU A 16 32.26 -3.06 5.78
CA GLU A 16 32.27 -3.33 7.22
C GLU A 16 31.00 -2.79 7.91
N VAL A 17 30.64 -1.53 7.64
CA VAL A 17 29.43 -0.91 8.19
C VAL A 17 28.17 -1.66 7.73
N ARG A 18 28.09 -2.05 6.45
CA ARG A 18 26.97 -2.86 5.92
C ARG A 18 26.85 -4.20 6.65
N ALA A 19 27.95 -4.91 6.84
CA ALA A 19 27.97 -6.19 7.55
C ALA A 19 27.49 -6.04 8.99
N ASN A 20 27.97 -5.00 9.70
CA ASN A 20 27.57 -4.70 11.07
C ASN A 20 26.07 -4.36 11.19
N VAL A 21 25.54 -3.52 10.29
CA VAL A 21 24.11 -3.19 10.24
C VAL A 21 23.28 -4.45 9.99
N LEU A 22 23.68 -5.25 9.00
CA LEU A 22 22.98 -6.48 8.65
C LEU A 22 22.95 -7.47 9.82
N GLN A 23 24.08 -7.67 10.50
CA GLN A 23 24.17 -8.56 11.66
C GLN A 23 23.19 -8.14 12.77
N LYS A 24 23.12 -6.83 13.08
CA LYS A 24 22.16 -6.30 14.05
C LYS A 24 20.71 -6.50 13.62
N MET A 25 20.39 -6.27 12.34
CA MET A 25 19.05 -6.49 11.80
C MET A 25 18.64 -7.96 11.85
N ILE A 26 19.55 -8.88 11.51
CA ILE A 26 19.32 -10.32 11.62
C ILE A 26 19.09 -10.71 13.07
N ALA A 27 19.91 -10.23 14.00
CA ALA A 27 19.75 -10.53 15.43
C ALA A 27 18.37 -10.06 15.95
N ALA A 28 17.94 -8.85 15.61
CA ALA A 28 16.63 -8.31 15.99
C ALA A 28 15.45 -9.04 15.30
N GLY A 29 15.64 -9.49 14.06
CA GLY A 29 14.61 -10.14 13.24
C GLY A 29 14.59 -11.67 13.30
N LEU A 30 15.53 -12.29 14.02
CA LEU A 30 15.82 -13.73 13.92
C LEU A 30 14.59 -14.64 14.11
N PRO A 31 13.69 -14.40 15.09
CA PRO A 31 12.51 -15.24 15.26
C PRO A 31 11.59 -15.20 14.03
N ARG A 32 11.35 -14.01 13.47
CA ARG A 32 10.52 -13.83 12.27
C ARG A 32 11.18 -14.45 11.04
N LEU A 33 12.49 -14.27 10.90
CA LEU A 33 13.26 -14.82 9.79
C LEU A 33 13.22 -16.35 9.79
N LYS A 34 13.34 -16.99 10.96
CA LYS A 34 13.20 -18.45 11.11
C LYS A 34 11.82 -18.92 10.65
N GLU A 35 10.76 -18.20 11.03
CA GLU A 35 9.39 -18.53 10.63
C GLU A 35 9.19 -18.35 9.12
N TYR A 36 9.62 -17.23 8.53
CA TYR A 36 9.52 -17.02 7.08
C TYR A 36 10.30 -18.07 6.28
N ARG A 37 11.52 -18.43 6.73
CA ARG A 37 12.30 -19.50 6.12
C ARG A 37 11.59 -20.86 6.22
N LYS A 38 10.97 -21.16 7.36
CA LYS A 38 10.20 -22.39 7.57
C LYS A 38 8.98 -22.46 6.64
N GLN A 39 8.17 -21.39 6.61
CA GLN A 39 7.00 -21.30 5.73
C GLN A 39 7.38 -21.44 4.25
N LEU A 40 8.43 -20.73 3.83
CA LEU A 40 8.93 -20.82 2.46
C LEU A 40 9.43 -22.24 2.13
N ARG A 41 10.23 -22.85 3.00
CA ARG A 41 10.69 -24.25 2.82
C ARG A 41 9.52 -25.22 2.66
N ASN A 42 8.50 -25.11 3.51
CA ASN A 42 7.32 -25.96 3.43
C ASN A 42 6.59 -25.79 2.10
N LEU A 43 6.46 -24.56 1.59
CA LEU A 43 5.82 -24.28 0.31
C LEU A 43 6.64 -24.83 -0.87
N LEU A 44 7.96 -24.63 -0.86
CA LEU A 44 8.84 -25.14 -1.90
C LEU A 44 8.89 -26.69 -1.90
N GLN A 45 8.83 -27.32 -0.73
CA GLN A 45 8.76 -28.78 -0.62
C GLN A 45 7.45 -29.33 -1.19
N LYS A 46 6.30 -28.72 -0.84
CA LYS A 46 4.99 -29.08 -1.42
C LYS A 46 4.96 -28.97 -2.93
N LEU A 47 5.62 -27.96 -3.49
CA LEU A 47 5.80 -27.84 -4.93
C LEU A 47 6.65 -28.97 -5.49
N ARG A 48 7.81 -29.25 -4.89
CA ARG A 48 8.71 -30.32 -5.34
C ARG A 48 8.04 -31.70 -5.37
N GLU A 49 7.18 -31.99 -4.39
CA GLU A 49 6.49 -33.27 -4.23
C GLU A 49 5.27 -33.43 -5.16
N ASN A 50 4.80 -32.35 -5.79
CA ASN A 50 3.61 -32.37 -6.64
C ASN A 50 3.95 -31.95 -8.07
N GLU A 51 4.24 -32.94 -8.91
CA GLU A 51 4.62 -32.71 -10.31
C GLU A 51 3.56 -31.95 -11.11
N ASP A 52 2.28 -32.13 -10.84
CA ASP A 52 1.21 -31.46 -11.57
C ASP A 52 1.10 -29.98 -11.19
N LEU A 53 1.28 -29.64 -9.91
CA LEU A 53 1.42 -28.25 -9.48
C LEU A 53 2.64 -27.58 -10.14
N MET A 54 3.77 -28.30 -10.23
CA MET A 54 4.99 -27.81 -10.87
C MET A 54 4.89 -27.68 -12.38
N LYS A 55 4.21 -28.59 -13.09
CA LYS A 55 3.97 -28.53 -14.54
C LYS A 55 3.07 -27.34 -14.91
N ASN A 56 2.16 -26.96 -14.02
CA ASN A 56 1.26 -25.83 -14.20
C ASN A 56 1.86 -24.47 -13.77
N LEU A 57 2.97 -24.47 -13.02
CA LEU A 57 3.83 -23.31 -12.77
C LEU A 57 4.78 -23.10 -13.96
N LYS A 58 4.26 -22.60 -15.09
CA LYS A 58 5.10 -22.31 -16.26
C LYS A 58 6.07 -21.12 -16.07
N GLU A 59 5.81 -20.23 -15.11
CA GLU A 59 6.53 -18.94 -14.99
C GLU A 59 7.40 -18.79 -13.73
N VAL A 60 7.26 -19.65 -12.72
CA VAL A 60 8.32 -19.80 -11.70
C VAL A 60 9.22 -20.91 -12.20
N SER A 61 10.30 -20.53 -12.88
CA SER A 61 11.19 -21.53 -13.47
C SER A 61 11.65 -22.53 -12.40
N ARG A 62 11.81 -23.81 -12.75
CA ARG A 62 12.41 -24.81 -11.86
C ARG A 62 13.75 -24.31 -11.29
N ASN A 63 14.47 -23.49 -12.07
CA ASN A 63 15.70 -22.83 -11.65
C ASN A 63 15.44 -21.78 -10.57
N THR A 64 14.39 -20.97 -10.67
CA THR A 64 13.99 -20.02 -9.62
C THR A 64 13.67 -20.75 -8.32
N VAL A 65 12.91 -21.85 -8.37
CA VAL A 65 12.63 -22.67 -7.16
C VAL A 65 13.90 -23.27 -6.56
N LYS A 66 14.81 -23.80 -7.39
CA LYS A 66 16.10 -24.33 -6.94
C LYS A 66 16.99 -23.24 -6.34
N LEU A 67 17.13 -22.11 -7.03
CA LEU A 67 17.87 -20.94 -6.54
C LEU A 67 17.30 -20.45 -5.22
N LEU A 68 15.97 -20.32 -5.09
CA LEU A 68 15.33 -19.96 -3.82
C LEU A 68 15.69 -20.98 -2.72
N HIS A 69 15.66 -22.28 -3.03
CA HIS A 69 15.99 -23.33 -2.06
C HIS A 69 17.46 -23.30 -1.61
N GLU A 70 18.39 -23.04 -2.54
CA GLU A 70 19.82 -22.86 -2.27
C GLU A 70 20.08 -21.58 -1.46
N GLU A 71 19.45 -20.48 -1.86
CA GLU A 71 19.63 -19.14 -1.27
C GLU A 71 19.07 -19.06 0.15
N ILE A 72 17.93 -19.69 0.44
CA ILE A 72 17.34 -19.75 1.80
C ILE A 72 18.33 -20.31 2.84
N SER A 73 19.24 -21.17 2.39
CA SER A 73 20.25 -21.80 3.25
C SER A 73 21.49 -20.94 3.45
N ARG A 74 21.66 -19.85 2.68
CA ARG A 74 22.79 -18.93 2.81
C ARG A 74 22.67 -18.01 4.03
N PRO A 75 23.81 -17.57 4.60
CA PRO A 75 23.83 -16.52 5.62
C PRO A 75 23.34 -15.16 5.09
N ASP A 76 23.67 -14.83 3.84
CA ASP A 76 23.28 -13.61 3.12
C ASP A 76 22.58 -13.93 1.80
N PRO A 77 21.27 -14.24 1.82
CA PRO A 77 20.51 -14.49 0.61
C PRO A 77 20.25 -13.24 -0.22
N ASP A 78 20.76 -13.21 -1.44
CA ASP A 78 20.43 -12.20 -2.44
C ASP A 78 19.30 -12.73 -3.33
N PHE A 79 18.05 -12.45 -2.95
CA PHE A 79 16.91 -12.90 -3.73
C PHE A 79 16.68 -11.94 -4.91
N PRO A 80 16.81 -12.39 -6.17
CA PRO A 80 16.20 -11.69 -7.29
C PRO A 80 14.68 -11.88 -7.20
N ILE A 81 14.02 -11.00 -6.44
CA ILE A 81 12.55 -10.99 -6.21
C ILE A 81 11.78 -10.70 -7.53
N THR A 82 12.48 -10.35 -8.60
CA THR A 82 11.89 -9.81 -9.83
C THR A 82 11.10 -10.80 -10.67
N ASP A 83 11.37 -12.10 -10.55
CA ASP A 83 10.98 -13.07 -11.57
C ASP A 83 9.82 -13.99 -11.17
N ILE A 84 9.23 -13.81 -10.00
CA ILE A 84 8.05 -14.60 -9.59
C ILE A 84 6.80 -13.94 -10.18
N LYS A 85 6.44 -14.29 -11.41
CA LYS A 85 5.16 -13.97 -12.04
C LYS A 85 4.24 -15.20 -11.96
N SER A 86 2.98 -15.00 -11.58
CA SER A 86 1.98 -16.06 -11.46
C SER A 86 0.94 -15.95 -12.57
N ARG A 87 0.80 -16.98 -13.41
CA ARG A 87 -0.35 -17.18 -14.31
C ARG A 87 -0.91 -18.58 -14.13
N GLY A 88 -2.23 -18.68 -13.96
CA GLY A 88 -2.97 -19.92 -13.69
C GLY A 88 -4.36 -19.64 -13.12
N GLY A 89 -5.10 -20.68 -12.73
CA GLY A 89 -6.37 -20.51 -11.98
C GLY A 89 -6.16 -19.84 -10.62
N GLU A 90 -7.22 -19.37 -9.99
CA GLU A 90 -7.19 -18.56 -8.75
C GLU A 90 -6.28 -19.15 -7.64
N LYS A 91 -6.36 -20.47 -7.39
CA LYS A 91 -5.51 -21.17 -6.41
C LYS A 91 -4.00 -21.09 -6.74
N MET A 92 -3.65 -21.10 -8.02
CA MET A 92 -2.24 -21.02 -8.46
C MET A 92 -1.68 -19.60 -8.32
N ILE A 93 -2.51 -18.60 -8.58
CA ILE A 93 -2.18 -17.20 -8.35
C ILE A 93 -1.93 -16.96 -6.85
N GLU A 94 -2.78 -17.51 -5.99
CA GLU A 94 -2.61 -17.41 -4.54
C GLU A 94 -1.32 -18.07 -4.04
N LEU A 95 -1.00 -19.27 -4.53
CA LEU A 95 0.23 -19.98 -4.17
C LEU A 95 1.49 -19.22 -4.62
N GLY A 96 1.52 -18.75 -5.87
CA GLY A 96 2.62 -17.94 -6.40
C GLY A 96 2.82 -16.64 -5.61
N SER A 97 1.73 -15.96 -5.29
CA SER A 97 1.74 -14.76 -4.43
C SER A 97 2.28 -15.05 -3.02
N THR A 98 1.92 -16.19 -2.44
CA THR A 98 2.39 -16.62 -1.12
C THR A 98 3.89 -16.93 -1.13
N ILE A 99 4.39 -17.59 -2.17
CA ILE A 99 5.84 -17.85 -2.34
C ILE A 99 6.60 -16.53 -2.51
N HIS A 100 6.10 -15.64 -3.36
CA HIS A 100 6.66 -14.30 -3.56
C HIS A 100 6.76 -13.53 -2.23
N HIS A 101 5.69 -13.58 -1.44
CA HIS A 101 5.62 -12.96 -0.13
C HIS A 101 6.74 -13.44 0.80
N TYR A 102 6.87 -14.75 1.00
CA TYR A 102 7.87 -15.27 1.94
C TYR A 102 9.30 -15.14 1.41
N ALA A 103 9.52 -15.36 0.11
CA ALA A 103 10.85 -15.18 -0.50
C ALA A 103 11.36 -13.76 -0.30
N GLY A 104 10.53 -12.77 -0.64
CA GLY A 104 10.94 -11.39 -0.43
C GLY A 104 10.95 -10.97 1.04
N ARG A 105 10.25 -11.65 1.96
CA ARG A 105 10.38 -11.42 3.42
C ARG A 105 11.76 -11.82 3.94
N VAL A 106 12.29 -12.94 3.43
CA VAL A 106 13.65 -13.38 3.77
C VAL A 106 14.68 -12.42 3.16
N GLY A 107 14.47 -11.96 1.93
CA GLY A 107 15.36 -10.98 1.26
C GLY A 107 15.26 -9.53 1.74
N ALA A 108 14.17 -9.16 2.40
CA ALA A 108 13.92 -7.76 2.77
C ALA A 108 15.00 -7.22 3.71
N LEU A 109 15.48 -8.02 4.69
CA LEU A 109 16.48 -7.57 5.65
C LEU A 109 17.79 -7.13 4.96
N PHE A 110 18.21 -7.87 3.94
CA PHE A 110 19.41 -7.60 3.15
C PHE A 110 19.23 -6.37 2.25
N SER A 111 18.04 -6.25 1.65
CA SER A 111 17.69 -5.06 0.86
C SER A 111 17.64 -3.80 1.74
N TYR A 112 17.10 -3.90 2.95
CA TYR A 112 17.01 -2.80 3.90
C TYR A 112 18.37 -2.41 4.47
N SER A 113 19.27 -3.36 4.76
CA SER A 113 20.63 -3.03 5.22
C SER A 113 21.40 -2.26 4.14
N LYS A 114 21.32 -2.72 2.88
CA LYS A 114 21.88 -2.01 1.71
C LYS A 114 21.29 -0.61 1.58
N ALA A 115 19.96 -0.48 1.68
CA ALA A 115 19.27 0.81 1.57
C ALA A 115 19.62 1.78 2.70
N LEU A 116 19.68 1.32 3.95
CA LEU A 116 20.03 2.14 5.11
C LEU A 116 21.45 2.70 4.99
N VAL A 117 22.43 1.87 4.65
CA VAL A 117 23.81 2.36 4.47
C VAL A 117 23.89 3.33 3.30
N ARG A 118 23.28 3.02 2.16
CA ARG A 118 23.26 3.96 1.02
C ARG A 118 22.60 5.28 1.37
N ALA A 119 21.49 5.26 2.11
CA ALA A 119 20.81 6.46 2.56
C ALA A 119 21.72 7.28 3.50
N ALA A 120 22.47 6.64 4.39
CA ALA A 120 23.43 7.31 5.27
C ALA A 120 24.60 7.96 4.53
N LEU A 121 24.91 7.51 3.31
CA LEU A 121 25.99 8.03 2.48
C LEU A 121 25.59 9.20 1.60
N LEU A 122 24.28 9.49 1.50
CA LEU A 122 23.82 10.65 0.76
C LEU A 122 24.22 11.94 1.49
N PRO A 123 24.84 12.93 0.80
CA PRO A 123 25.28 14.18 1.42
C PRO A 123 24.16 14.95 2.16
N GLN A 124 22.93 14.89 1.65
CA GLN A 124 21.75 15.51 2.27
C GLN A 124 21.29 14.82 3.56
N ASN A 125 21.75 13.60 3.81
CA ASN A 125 21.43 12.81 4.98
C ASN A 125 22.56 12.79 6.01
N VAL A 126 23.54 13.70 5.86
CA VAL A 126 24.56 13.93 6.89
C VAL A 126 23.82 14.30 8.17
N ASN A 127 23.96 13.45 9.19
CA ASN A 127 23.28 13.52 10.50
C ASN A 127 21.83 13.02 10.55
N LEU A 128 21.28 12.41 9.48
CA LEU A 128 19.93 11.83 9.52
C LEU A 128 19.77 10.76 10.61
N PHE A 129 20.88 10.07 10.93
CA PHE A 129 20.93 9.02 11.94
C PHE A 129 21.55 9.48 13.26
N ASP A 130 21.82 10.79 13.40
CA ASP A 130 22.30 11.37 14.65
C ASP A 130 21.10 11.68 15.56
N ASN A 131 21.23 11.44 16.86
CA ASN A 131 20.21 11.76 17.87
C ASN A 131 18.81 11.23 17.53
N LEU A 132 18.71 9.97 17.08
CA LEU A 132 17.44 9.32 16.81
C LEU A 132 16.57 9.25 18.08
N GLU A 133 15.42 9.90 18.03
CA GLU A 133 14.42 9.84 19.09
C GLU A 133 13.22 8.99 18.67
N ILE A 134 12.78 8.12 19.57
CA ILE A 134 11.55 7.36 19.39
C ILE A 134 10.44 8.11 20.11
N ILE A 135 9.58 8.74 19.33
CA ILE A 135 8.39 9.43 19.84
C ILE A 135 7.20 8.47 19.75
N SER A 136 6.57 8.21 20.89
CA SER A 136 5.32 7.44 20.94
C SER A 136 4.13 8.38 20.76
N LEU A 137 3.36 8.17 19.69
CA LEU A 137 2.13 8.91 19.44
C LEU A 137 0.93 8.10 19.97
N PRO A 138 0.07 8.68 20.83
CA PRO A 138 -1.12 7.98 21.28
C PRO A 138 -2.07 7.75 20.10
N ALA A 139 -2.58 6.53 19.97
CA ALA A 139 -3.59 6.23 18.97
C ALA A 139 -4.91 6.95 19.34
N PRO A 140 -5.59 7.60 18.37
CA PRO A 140 -6.90 8.17 18.61
C PRO A 140 -7.91 7.13 19.09
N ASP A 141 -8.90 7.57 19.86
CA ASP A 141 -9.94 6.70 20.38
C ASP A 141 -10.70 5.98 19.26
N ILE A 142 -11.09 4.75 19.58
CA ILE A 142 -11.91 3.93 18.71
C ILE A 142 -13.31 4.53 18.66
N SER A 143 -13.78 4.83 17.45
CA SER A 143 -15.08 5.46 17.24
C SER A 143 -16.15 4.43 16.87
N PHE A 144 -17.21 4.39 17.66
CA PHE A 144 -18.38 3.53 17.45
C PHE A 144 -19.59 4.24 16.84
N TYR A 145 -19.46 5.50 16.39
CA TYR A 145 -20.62 6.19 15.80
C TYR A 145 -21.16 5.41 14.60
N PRO A 146 -22.50 5.28 14.50
CA PRO A 146 -23.11 4.58 13.39
C PRO A 146 -22.69 5.23 12.07
N ILE A 147 -22.48 4.40 11.05
CA ILE A 147 -22.08 4.86 9.71
C ILE A 147 -23.20 5.71 9.08
N PHE A 148 -24.44 5.55 9.53
CA PHE A 148 -25.62 6.21 9.01
C PHE A 148 -26.54 6.67 10.14
N ASP A 149 -27.02 7.90 10.03
CA ASP A 149 -28.10 8.41 10.87
C ASP A 149 -29.43 7.88 10.34
N GLY A 150 -29.83 6.69 10.82
CA GLY A 150 -31.09 6.04 10.44
C GLY A 150 -30.94 4.82 9.53
N LYS A 151 -31.66 4.80 8.39
CA LYS A 151 -31.75 3.59 7.53
C LYS A 151 -30.46 3.38 6.74
N ILE A 152 -29.89 2.17 6.85
CA ILE A 152 -28.76 1.74 6.02
C ILE A 152 -29.20 1.78 4.55
N PRO A 153 -28.47 2.51 3.68
CA PRO A 153 -28.80 2.56 2.27
C PRO A 153 -28.56 1.20 1.62
N ASP A 154 -29.50 0.79 0.78
CA ASP A 154 -29.27 -0.30 -0.17
C ASP A 154 -28.38 0.19 -1.34
N GLY A 155 -28.01 -0.73 -2.25
CA GLY A 155 -27.18 -0.37 -3.41
C GLY A 155 -27.79 0.72 -4.29
N ASN A 156 -29.12 0.76 -4.42
CA ASN A 156 -29.81 1.81 -5.19
C ASN A 156 -29.71 3.18 -4.52
N GLY A 157 -29.83 3.23 -3.19
CA GLY A 157 -29.63 4.42 -2.38
C GLY A 157 -28.19 4.91 -2.43
N ILE A 158 -27.21 4.00 -2.46
CA ILE A 158 -25.79 4.36 -2.66
C ILE A 158 -25.58 4.97 -4.05
N ILE A 159 -26.09 4.32 -5.12
CA ILE A 159 -25.99 4.82 -6.49
C ILE A 159 -26.64 6.20 -6.63
N GLY A 160 -27.79 6.43 -5.99
CA GLY A 160 -28.44 7.74 -6.00
C GLY A 160 -27.65 8.86 -5.33
N ARG A 161 -26.71 8.54 -4.44
CA ARG A 161 -25.78 9.52 -3.85
C ARG A 161 -24.48 9.66 -4.65
N MET A 162 -24.22 8.77 -5.60
CA MET A 162 -23.01 8.84 -6.44
C MET A 162 -23.12 9.87 -7.55
N THR A 163 -24.32 10.11 -8.07
CA THR A 163 -24.57 11.05 -9.17
C THR A 163 -25.99 11.60 -9.10
N SER A 164 -26.14 12.87 -9.47
CA SER A 164 -27.45 13.52 -9.70
C SER A 164 -27.90 13.45 -11.16
N GLN A 165 -27.06 12.93 -12.07
CA GLN A 165 -27.42 12.79 -13.47
C GLN A 165 -28.36 11.59 -13.66
N GLU A 166 -29.62 11.85 -14.00
CA GLU A 166 -30.68 10.83 -14.08
C GLU A 166 -30.32 9.69 -15.04
N ALA A 167 -29.80 10.01 -16.23
CA ALA A 167 -29.41 9.01 -17.23
C ALA A 167 -28.30 8.08 -16.70
N LEU A 168 -27.25 8.63 -16.09
CA LEU A 168 -26.18 7.85 -15.49
C LEU A 168 -26.69 7.04 -14.29
N GLN A 169 -27.57 7.61 -13.47
CA GLN A 169 -28.15 6.92 -12.33
C GLN A 169 -28.98 5.71 -12.79
N ALA A 170 -29.77 5.85 -13.85
CA ALA A 170 -30.56 4.77 -14.44
C ALA A 170 -29.66 3.65 -14.99
N GLU A 171 -28.60 4.01 -15.74
CA GLU A 171 -27.59 3.07 -16.23
C GLU A 171 -26.98 2.25 -15.08
N LEU A 172 -26.49 2.93 -14.05
CA LEU A 172 -25.81 2.26 -12.92
C LEU A 172 -26.74 1.37 -12.12
N LYS A 173 -28.01 1.79 -11.92
CA LYS A 173 -29.03 0.95 -11.26
C LYS A 173 -29.33 -0.31 -12.07
N ALA A 174 -29.43 -0.19 -13.40
CA ALA A 174 -29.63 -1.34 -14.28
C ALA A 174 -28.45 -2.33 -14.21
N LEU A 175 -27.22 -1.83 -14.29
CA LEU A 175 -26.01 -2.66 -14.13
C LEU A 175 -25.93 -3.33 -12.76
N TYR A 176 -26.29 -2.61 -11.70
CA TYR A 176 -26.34 -3.17 -10.34
C TYR A 176 -27.40 -4.27 -10.22
N ALA A 177 -28.59 -4.08 -10.80
CA ALA A 177 -29.64 -5.08 -10.83
C ALA A 177 -29.22 -6.35 -11.60
N GLU A 178 -28.48 -6.18 -12.70
CA GLU A 178 -27.93 -7.29 -13.47
C GLU A 178 -26.90 -8.08 -12.65
N ILE A 179 -25.89 -7.41 -12.10
CA ILE A 179 -24.84 -8.04 -11.28
C ILE A 179 -25.44 -8.75 -10.07
N THR A 180 -26.34 -8.10 -9.35
CA THR A 180 -26.99 -8.70 -8.17
C THR A 180 -27.81 -9.94 -8.53
N THR A 181 -28.37 -10.00 -9.73
CA THR A 181 -29.08 -11.19 -10.25
C THR A 181 -28.09 -12.27 -10.66
N THR A 182 -27.06 -11.94 -11.45
CA THR A 182 -26.04 -12.88 -11.93
C THR A 182 -25.26 -13.51 -10.78
N PHE A 183 -24.95 -12.73 -9.73
CA PHE A 183 -24.16 -13.16 -8.58
C PHE A 183 -24.99 -13.39 -7.32
N ARG A 184 -26.30 -13.66 -7.47
CA ARG A 184 -27.20 -13.92 -6.33
C ARG A 184 -26.71 -15.06 -5.44
N TYR A 185 -26.10 -16.09 -6.02
CA TYR A 185 -25.51 -17.23 -5.30
C TYR A 185 -24.32 -16.86 -4.41
N LEU A 186 -23.76 -15.65 -4.54
CA LEU A 186 -22.72 -15.10 -3.67
C LEU A 186 -23.29 -14.26 -2.52
N GLU A 187 -24.61 -14.30 -2.29
CA GLU A 187 -25.30 -13.52 -1.24
C GLU A 187 -25.05 -12.00 -1.33
N PHE A 188 -24.75 -11.50 -2.54
CA PHE A 188 -24.27 -10.13 -2.75
C PHE A 188 -25.22 -9.02 -2.22
N PRO A 189 -26.57 -9.09 -2.41
CA PRO A 189 -27.48 -8.04 -1.95
C PRO A 189 -27.80 -8.12 -0.44
N GLU A 190 -28.10 -9.31 0.08
CA GLU A 190 -28.41 -9.56 1.50
C GLU A 190 -27.16 -9.41 2.37
N GLY A 191 -25.99 -9.72 1.79
CA GLY A 191 -24.69 -9.49 2.36
C GLY A 191 -24.38 -8.01 2.55
N LEU A 192 -24.79 -7.08 1.66
CA LEU A 192 -24.42 -5.67 1.77
C LEU A 192 -24.95 -5.03 3.06
N SER A 193 -26.27 -5.07 3.29
CA SER A 193 -26.89 -4.48 4.49
C SER A 193 -26.42 -5.17 5.78
N THR A 194 -26.32 -6.51 5.75
CA THR A 194 -25.83 -7.31 6.88
C THR A 194 -24.37 -7.01 7.19
N ASN A 195 -23.53 -6.90 6.16
CA ASN A 195 -22.12 -6.52 6.29
C ASN A 195 -22.02 -5.12 6.88
N LEU A 196 -22.73 -4.13 6.32
CA LEU A 196 -22.76 -2.75 6.85
C LEU A 196 -23.22 -2.69 8.31
N MET A 197 -24.24 -3.47 8.71
CA MET A 197 -24.65 -3.62 10.12
C MET A 197 -23.57 -4.28 10.99
N SER A 198 -22.89 -5.31 10.48
CA SER A 198 -21.81 -5.96 11.22
C SER A 198 -20.61 -5.01 11.42
N PHE A 199 -20.38 -4.12 10.45
CA PHE A 199 -19.30 -3.14 10.48
C PHE A 199 -19.62 -1.93 11.35
N SER A 200 -20.88 -1.50 11.42
CA SER A 200 -21.27 -0.41 12.35
C SER A 200 -21.02 -0.79 13.81
N LYS A 201 -21.03 -2.09 14.14
CA LYS A 201 -20.67 -2.61 15.46
C LYS A 201 -19.15 -2.72 15.69
N LYS A 202 -18.33 -2.67 14.63
CA LYS A 202 -16.88 -2.72 14.73
C LYS A 202 -16.35 -1.30 14.92
N GLY A 203 -15.65 -1.08 16.02
CA GLY A 203 -15.03 0.21 16.30
C GLY A 203 -14.06 0.63 15.20
N ARG A 204 -14.20 1.88 14.74
CA ARG A 204 -13.41 2.45 13.64
C ARG A 204 -12.14 3.11 14.15
N ARG A 205 -11.06 2.99 13.38
CA ARG A 205 -9.71 3.38 13.77
C ARG A 205 -9.09 4.32 12.74
N VAL A 206 -8.33 5.28 13.24
CA VAL A 206 -7.40 6.07 12.41
C VAL A 206 -6.17 5.20 12.19
N HIS A 207 -5.79 4.99 10.93
CA HIS A 207 -4.60 4.21 10.62
C HIS A 207 -3.32 5.00 10.90
N ALA A 208 -2.19 4.30 11.10
CA ALA A 208 -0.92 4.90 11.51
C ALA A 208 -0.42 5.97 10.53
N GLU A 209 -0.62 5.77 9.23
CA GLU A 209 -0.25 6.72 8.18
C GLU A 209 -0.86 8.09 8.45
N LEU A 210 -2.16 8.11 8.78
CA LEU A 210 -2.89 9.34 9.01
C LEU A 210 -2.60 9.95 10.38
N GLN A 211 -2.26 9.13 11.38
CA GLN A 211 -1.79 9.62 12.68
C GLN A 211 -0.49 10.42 12.53
N ILE A 212 0.47 9.92 11.74
CA ILE A 212 1.72 10.62 11.47
C ILE A 212 1.48 11.88 10.64
N VAL A 213 0.65 11.79 9.58
CA VAL A 213 0.27 12.96 8.77
C VAL A 213 -0.30 14.08 9.66
N GLU A 214 -1.24 13.78 10.54
CA GLU A 214 -1.83 14.80 11.42
C GLU A 214 -0.85 15.36 12.46
N TYR A 215 0.07 14.53 12.96
CA TYR A 215 1.13 15.00 13.85
C TYR A 215 1.95 16.13 13.21
N PHE A 216 2.30 16.00 11.93
CA PHE A 216 3.02 17.04 11.19
C PHE A 216 2.13 18.21 10.73
N ARG A 217 0.81 18.01 10.58
CA ARG A 217 -0.13 19.08 10.19
C ARG A 217 -0.48 20.01 11.34
N THR A 218 -0.48 19.49 12.57
CA THR A 218 -1.01 20.21 13.74
C THR A 218 0.11 20.67 14.68
N PRO A 219 0.03 21.88 15.25
CA PRO A 219 0.94 22.28 16.32
C PRO A 219 0.86 21.35 17.52
N GLN A 220 2.02 20.88 17.98
CA GLN A 220 2.15 20.03 19.15
C GLN A 220 2.35 20.90 20.41
N PRO A 221 1.73 20.54 21.56
CA PRO A 221 1.91 21.28 22.81
C PRO A 221 3.38 21.42 23.18
N GLY A 222 3.84 22.66 23.44
CA GLY A 222 5.22 22.94 23.86
C GLY A 222 6.30 22.78 22.78
N ILE A 223 5.97 22.24 21.60
CA ILE A 223 6.93 21.97 20.52
C ILE A 223 6.62 22.81 19.27
N GLY A 224 5.36 23.22 19.08
CA GLY A 224 4.92 23.90 17.86
C GLY A 224 4.69 22.91 16.72
N LYS A 225 4.65 23.38 15.47
CA LYS A 225 4.41 22.52 14.30
C LYS A 225 5.70 21.76 13.95
N PRO A 226 5.71 20.41 13.98
CA PRO A 226 6.89 19.63 13.64
C PRO A 226 7.36 19.94 12.21
N GLN A 227 8.68 19.97 12.02
CA GLN A 227 9.30 20.24 10.72
C GLN A 227 9.91 18.96 10.15
N PHE A 228 9.89 18.85 8.83
CA PHE A 228 10.59 17.79 8.12
C PHE A 228 12.09 18.06 8.08
N TRP A 229 12.89 16.99 8.06
CA TRP A 229 14.35 17.08 7.93
C TRP A 229 14.76 17.77 6.62
N ILE A 230 14.12 17.38 5.52
CA ILE A 230 14.33 17.97 4.20
C ILE A 230 13.13 18.87 3.89
N GLN A 231 13.40 20.16 3.66
CA GLN A 231 12.35 21.12 3.34
C GLN A 231 11.65 20.75 2.02
N GLY A 232 10.31 20.68 2.06
CA GLY A 232 9.49 20.35 0.89
C GLY A 232 9.41 18.85 0.59
N ASP A 233 10.11 18.01 1.34
CA ASP A 233 10.01 16.55 1.25
C ASP A 233 9.17 16.04 2.43
N HIS A 234 7.87 15.93 2.19
CA HIS A 234 6.89 15.49 3.19
C HIS A 234 6.68 13.97 3.15
N PHE A 235 7.76 13.21 3.01
CA PHE A 235 7.73 11.76 2.96
C PHE A 235 7.36 11.12 4.30
N ILE A 236 6.37 10.23 4.28
CA ILE A 236 5.92 9.43 5.42
C ILE A 236 6.03 7.95 5.08
N GLY A 237 6.90 7.26 5.83
CA GLY A 237 7.03 5.82 5.82
C GLY A 237 6.29 5.16 6.97
N CYS A 238 5.55 4.09 6.67
CA CYS A 238 4.94 3.21 7.67
C CYS A 238 5.39 1.76 7.46
N SER A 239 5.11 0.89 8.43
CA SER A 239 5.49 -0.54 8.36
C SER A 239 4.86 -1.31 7.19
N LYS A 240 3.79 -0.75 6.60
CA LYS A 240 3.13 -1.22 5.38
C LYS A 240 2.87 -0.03 4.45
N PRO A 241 2.73 -0.25 3.13
CA PRO A 241 2.15 0.74 2.24
C PRO A 241 0.77 1.18 2.74
N ALA A 242 0.33 2.37 2.37
CA ALA A 242 -0.95 2.90 2.80
C ALA A 242 -2.13 2.06 2.28
N CYS A 243 -3.21 2.08 3.04
CA CYS A 243 -4.48 1.56 2.54
C CYS A 243 -5.11 2.52 1.53
N TYR A 244 -6.06 2.01 0.74
CA TYR A 244 -6.73 2.79 -0.30
C TYR A 244 -7.33 4.09 0.23
N LEU A 245 -7.98 4.06 1.39
CA LEU A 245 -8.58 5.26 1.98
C LEU A 245 -7.55 6.22 2.58
N CYS A 246 -6.40 5.73 3.07
CA CYS A 246 -5.32 6.59 3.53
C CYS A 246 -4.63 7.31 2.37
N ASP A 247 -4.37 6.59 1.27
CA ASP A 247 -3.82 7.16 0.04
C ASP A 247 -4.74 8.24 -0.55
N LEU A 248 -6.05 7.99 -0.65
CA LEU A 248 -7.01 9.00 -1.08
C LEU A 248 -7.07 10.21 -0.15
N TYR A 249 -7.00 10.00 1.17
CA TYR A 249 -7.01 11.09 2.14
C TYR A 249 -5.79 11.99 1.96
N VAL A 250 -4.59 11.41 1.89
CA VAL A 250 -3.34 12.15 1.72
C VAL A 250 -3.29 12.91 0.38
N LYS A 251 -3.85 12.35 -0.69
CA LYS A 251 -3.98 13.07 -1.98
C LYS A 251 -5.00 14.20 -1.95
N ALA A 252 -6.01 14.12 -1.08
CA ALA A 252 -7.07 15.11 -1.00
C ALA A 252 -6.70 16.34 -0.17
N ILE A 253 -5.76 16.20 0.77
CA ILE A 253 -5.25 17.31 1.59
C ILE A 253 -4.26 18.20 0.80
N PRO A 254 -4.17 19.51 1.13
CA PRO A 254 -3.35 20.45 0.37
C PRO A 254 -1.83 20.35 0.64
N ASP A 255 -1.43 19.69 1.73
CA ASP A 255 -0.07 19.73 2.29
C ASP A 255 0.97 18.87 1.52
N LYS A 256 0.56 18.19 0.43
CA LYS A 256 1.44 17.43 -0.47
C LYS A 256 2.33 16.40 0.25
N PHE A 257 1.79 15.66 1.22
CA PHE A 257 2.51 14.54 1.80
C PHE A 257 2.72 13.42 0.78
N GLU A 258 3.85 12.75 0.87
CA GLU A 258 4.19 11.60 0.04
C GLU A 258 4.22 10.33 0.90
N LEU A 259 3.53 9.30 0.45
CA LEU A 259 3.50 8.01 1.14
C LEU A 259 4.44 7.02 0.46
N TYR A 260 5.03 6.10 1.23
CA TYR A 260 5.89 5.02 0.72
C TYR A 260 5.23 4.17 -0.40
N GLY A 261 3.91 4.09 -0.44
CA GLY A 261 3.16 3.41 -1.50
C GLY A 261 1.73 3.12 -1.06
N THR A 262 0.95 2.41 -1.88
CA THR A 262 -0.41 1.95 -1.53
C THR A 262 -0.59 0.47 -1.85
N HIS A 263 -1.16 -0.29 -0.91
CA HIS A 263 -1.53 -1.69 -1.13
C HIS A 263 -2.97 -1.87 -1.62
N GLN A 264 -3.71 -0.77 -1.84
CA GLN A 264 -5.04 -0.78 -2.44
C GLN A 264 -6.11 -1.60 -1.68
N LYS A 265 -5.87 -2.03 -0.42
CA LYS A 265 -6.92 -2.68 0.37
C LYS A 265 -7.82 -1.62 0.98
N ILE A 266 -9.11 -1.93 0.99
CA ILE A 266 -10.15 -1.11 1.61
C ILE A 266 -10.41 -1.68 3.00
N TYR A 267 -10.24 -0.86 4.03
CA TYR A 267 -10.58 -1.24 5.40
C TYR A 267 -11.88 -0.55 5.78
N ILE A 268 -12.92 -1.32 6.03
CA ILE A 268 -14.25 -0.76 6.35
C ILE A 268 -14.27 -0.15 7.76
N ALA A 269 -13.42 -0.65 8.67
CA ALA A 269 -13.20 -0.07 10.00
C ALA A 269 -12.27 1.17 9.98
N TRP A 270 -12.06 1.79 8.82
CA TRP A 270 -11.29 3.02 8.68
C TRP A 270 -12.11 4.24 9.08
N ARG A 271 -11.46 5.26 9.65
CA ARG A 271 -12.01 6.61 9.77
C ARG A 271 -10.94 7.66 9.50
N ALA A 272 -11.38 8.85 9.09
CA ALA A 272 -10.51 10.01 9.00
C ALA A 272 -10.03 10.45 10.40
N PRO A 273 -8.92 11.18 10.48
CA PRO A 273 -8.48 11.81 11.71
C PRO A 273 -9.53 12.76 12.30
N ASP A 274 -9.47 12.96 13.61
CA ASP A 274 -10.39 13.83 14.33
C ASP A 274 -10.20 15.29 13.92
N ILE A 275 -11.32 15.99 13.75
CA ILE A 275 -11.29 17.45 13.72
C ILE A 275 -11.03 17.91 15.15
N ARG A 276 -10.27 19.01 15.32
CA ARG A 276 -9.98 19.61 16.63
C ARG A 276 -11.24 19.68 17.51
N SER A 277 -11.08 19.53 18.82
CA SER A 277 -12.19 19.40 19.79
C SER A 277 -13.23 20.52 19.73
N ASN A 278 -12.84 21.72 19.28
CA ASN A 278 -13.76 22.82 18.98
C ASN A 278 -13.52 23.29 17.53
N PRO A 279 -14.09 22.61 16.53
CA PRO A 279 -13.78 22.87 15.14
C PRO A 279 -14.47 24.15 14.68
N SER A 280 -13.73 25.03 14.03
CA SER A 280 -14.33 26.18 13.36
C SER A 280 -15.16 25.72 12.15
N GLN A 281 -16.05 26.59 11.66
CA GLN A 281 -16.77 26.33 10.41
C GLN A 281 -15.81 26.14 9.21
N ALA A 282 -14.62 26.76 9.26
CA ALA A 282 -13.58 26.54 8.26
C ALA A 282 -13.03 25.11 8.34
N ASP A 283 -12.78 24.58 9.54
CA ASP A 283 -12.29 23.21 9.75
C ASP A 283 -13.32 22.18 9.25
N ILE A 284 -14.59 22.39 9.56
CA ILE A 284 -15.69 21.52 9.08
C ILE A 284 -15.77 21.54 7.55
N ARG A 285 -15.66 22.72 6.93
CA ARG A 285 -15.65 22.86 5.46
C ARG A 285 -14.44 22.16 4.84
N ALA A 286 -13.25 22.37 5.40
CA ALA A 286 -12.03 21.71 4.92
C ALA A 286 -12.15 20.18 4.97
N MET A 287 -12.69 19.63 6.06
CA MET A 287 -12.92 18.19 6.17
C MET A 287 -13.95 17.69 5.13
N LYS A 288 -15.04 18.43 4.92
CA LYS A 288 -16.02 18.11 3.85
C LYS A 288 -15.37 18.13 2.47
N ASP A 289 -14.52 19.10 2.18
CA ASP A 289 -13.83 19.22 0.90
C ASP A 289 -12.87 18.05 0.67
N ILE A 290 -12.17 17.60 1.71
CA ILE A 290 -11.33 16.39 1.66
C ILE A 290 -12.20 15.17 1.29
N PHE A 291 -13.31 14.95 1.99
CA PHE A 291 -14.19 13.82 1.68
C PHE A 291 -14.80 13.90 0.28
N ASN A 292 -15.16 15.10 -0.19
CA ASN A 292 -15.67 15.30 -1.54
C ASN A 292 -14.61 14.96 -2.60
N LYS A 293 -13.35 15.36 -2.39
CA LYS A 293 -12.22 15.00 -3.26
C LYS A 293 -11.98 13.49 -3.26
N MET A 294 -12.04 12.83 -2.10
CA MET A 294 -11.91 11.37 -1.99
C MET A 294 -13.06 10.63 -2.70
N ALA A 295 -14.29 11.16 -2.62
CA ALA A 295 -15.46 10.52 -3.20
C ALA A 295 -15.42 10.45 -4.74
N GLY A 296 -14.74 11.39 -5.41
CA GLY A 296 -14.61 11.41 -6.87
C GLY A 296 -14.00 10.12 -7.44
N PRO A 297 -12.74 9.78 -7.09
CA PRO A 297 -12.10 8.54 -7.51
C PRO A 297 -12.89 7.28 -7.15
N VAL A 298 -13.49 7.24 -5.96
CA VAL A 298 -14.33 6.10 -5.52
C VAL A 298 -15.53 5.93 -6.45
N ARG A 299 -16.21 7.03 -6.81
CA ARG A 299 -17.36 6.98 -7.74
C ARG A 299 -16.95 6.44 -9.10
N VAL A 300 -15.85 6.93 -9.67
CA VAL A 300 -15.32 6.48 -10.96
C VAL A 300 -14.99 4.98 -10.92
N GLU A 301 -14.38 4.53 -9.83
CA GLU A 301 -14.04 3.12 -9.67
C GLU A 301 -15.27 2.22 -9.56
N VAL A 302 -16.25 2.59 -8.75
CA VAL A 302 -17.51 1.82 -8.65
C VAL A 302 -18.22 1.76 -10.00
N GLN A 303 -18.26 2.87 -10.76
CA GLN A 303 -18.80 2.86 -12.12
C GLN A 303 -18.05 1.88 -13.02
N GLY A 304 -16.71 1.85 -12.95
CA GLY A 304 -15.89 0.91 -13.70
C GLY A 304 -16.14 -0.55 -13.33
N ILE A 305 -16.30 -0.85 -12.04
CA ILE A 305 -16.65 -2.18 -11.52
C ILE A 305 -18.01 -2.63 -12.07
N LEU A 306 -19.03 -1.76 -11.99
CA LEU A 306 -20.38 -2.05 -12.48
C LEU A 306 -20.38 -2.28 -14.00
N ARG A 307 -19.69 -1.43 -14.78
CA ARG A 307 -19.59 -1.57 -16.24
C ARG A 307 -18.84 -2.82 -16.68
N LYS A 308 -17.80 -3.22 -15.94
CA LYS A 308 -17.04 -4.46 -16.20
C LYS A 308 -17.78 -5.72 -15.75
N LYS A 309 -18.89 -5.59 -15.00
CA LYS A 309 -19.64 -6.71 -14.40
C LYS A 309 -18.75 -7.64 -13.55
N GLN A 310 -17.73 -7.07 -12.90
CA GLN A 310 -16.77 -7.80 -12.06
C GLN A 310 -17.00 -7.39 -10.60
N PRO A 311 -17.69 -8.20 -9.77
CA PRO A 311 -18.11 -7.78 -8.44
C PRO A 311 -16.96 -7.62 -7.44
N ASN A 312 -15.78 -8.21 -7.72
CA ASN A 312 -14.67 -8.26 -6.79
C ASN A 312 -13.44 -7.52 -7.33
N ARG A 313 -12.84 -6.66 -6.48
CA ARG A 313 -11.44 -6.28 -6.61
C ARG A 313 -10.57 -7.50 -6.40
N MET A 314 -9.54 -7.68 -7.22
CA MET A 314 -8.52 -8.70 -6.96
C MET A 314 -7.90 -8.45 -5.58
N LYS A 315 -7.86 -9.50 -4.72
CA LYS A 315 -7.26 -9.39 -3.38
C LYS A 315 -5.76 -9.14 -3.52
N GLN A 316 -5.33 -7.90 -3.26
CA GLN A 316 -3.90 -7.57 -3.20
C GLN A 316 -3.34 -7.90 -1.81
N MET A 317 -2.10 -8.40 -1.72
CA MET A 317 -1.43 -8.66 -0.44
C MET A 317 -0.99 -7.32 0.21
N ASP A 318 -1.15 -7.17 1.53
CA ASP A 318 -0.77 -5.95 2.29
C ASP A 318 0.71 -5.93 2.72
N SER A 319 1.54 -6.76 2.11
CA SER A 319 2.95 -6.84 2.44
C SER A 319 3.74 -5.82 1.63
N SER A 320 4.77 -5.24 2.25
CA SER A 320 5.74 -4.31 1.67
C SER A 320 6.64 -4.92 0.57
N ILE A 321 6.31 -6.13 0.10
CA ILE A 321 7.16 -7.00 -0.72
C ILE A 321 6.40 -7.33 -2.02
N GLY A 322 5.90 -6.29 -2.70
CA GLY A 322 5.73 -6.36 -4.15
C GLY A 322 4.47 -7.00 -4.73
N VAL A 323 3.38 -7.17 -3.97
CA VAL A 323 2.04 -7.40 -4.59
C VAL A 323 1.20 -6.12 -4.57
N SER A 324 1.64 -5.10 -3.85
CA SER A 324 1.11 -3.74 -3.92
C SER A 324 1.84 -2.96 -5.01
N ASP A 325 1.15 -2.07 -5.72
CA ASP A 325 1.70 -1.17 -6.76
C ASP A 325 2.71 -0.18 -6.16
N VAL A 326 3.82 -0.71 -5.65
CA VAL A 326 4.99 0.02 -5.19
C VAL A 326 5.99 -0.09 -6.34
N PRO A 327 6.29 1.01 -7.05
CA PRO A 327 7.36 1.00 -8.04
C PRO A 327 8.64 0.50 -7.39
N ARG A 328 9.21 -0.58 -7.93
CA ARG A 328 10.52 -1.08 -7.50
C ARG A 328 11.59 -0.09 -7.99
N THR A 329 11.95 0.90 -7.18
CA THR A 329 13.06 1.83 -7.45
C THR A 329 14.45 1.23 -7.17
N VAL A 330 14.62 -0.09 -7.31
CA VAL A 330 15.93 -0.72 -7.08
C VAL A 330 16.89 -0.43 -8.24
N GLU A 331 16.39 -0.30 -9.47
CA GLU A 331 17.22 0.02 -10.66
C GLU A 331 17.64 1.50 -10.75
N THR A 332 16.90 2.42 -10.12
CA THR A 332 17.29 3.85 -10.13
C THR A 332 18.52 4.10 -9.25
N ILE A 333 18.72 3.28 -8.22
CA ILE A 333 19.83 3.42 -7.26
C ILE A 333 21.15 2.85 -7.81
N THR A 334 21.11 1.89 -8.75
CA THR A 334 22.32 1.25 -9.30
C THR A 334 23.05 2.09 -10.35
N SER A 335 22.40 3.08 -10.97
CA SER A 335 22.98 3.82 -12.11
C SER A 335 23.73 5.11 -11.77
N GLY A 336 23.80 5.52 -10.49
CA GLY A 336 24.45 6.78 -10.10
C GLY A 336 23.83 8.05 -10.70
N LYS A 337 22.75 7.93 -11.49
CA LYS A 337 21.96 9.04 -11.99
C LYS A 337 20.79 9.21 -11.04
N LEU A 338 20.92 10.17 -10.13
CA LEU A 338 19.85 10.62 -9.26
C LEU A 338 18.83 11.42 -10.08
N ASN A 339 18.14 10.75 -11.02
CA ASN A 339 16.86 11.22 -11.50
C ASN A 339 15.85 10.77 -10.44
N LEU A 340 15.62 11.63 -9.45
CA LEU A 340 14.38 11.60 -8.68
C LEU A 340 13.25 11.44 -9.71
N PRO A 341 12.36 10.45 -9.58
CA PRO A 341 11.23 10.36 -10.47
C PRO A 341 10.43 11.65 -10.28
N ARG A 342 10.51 12.54 -11.27
CA ARG A 342 9.46 13.53 -11.50
C ARG A 342 8.16 12.74 -11.43
N ALA A 343 7.29 13.17 -10.52
CA ALA A 343 5.91 12.75 -10.36
C ALA A 343 5.42 11.97 -11.59
N TYR A 344 5.17 10.67 -11.41
CA TYR A 344 4.35 9.95 -12.38
C TYR A 344 2.95 10.54 -12.28
N HIS A 345 2.71 11.58 -13.08
CA HIS A 345 1.41 11.85 -13.63
C HIS A 345 0.89 10.51 -14.15
N PHE A 346 -0.20 10.04 -13.58
CA PHE A 346 -1.11 9.16 -14.31
C PHE A 346 -1.49 9.93 -15.57
N THR A 347 -0.80 9.69 -16.68
CA THR A 347 -1.41 9.86 -17.98
C THR A 347 -2.59 8.91 -17.97
N SER A 348 -3.78 9.51 -17.87
CA SER A 348 -5.03 8.92 -18.32
C SER A 348 -4.75 8.03 -19.52
N LEU A 349 -5.20 6.78 -19.46
CA LEU A 349 -5.40 5.98 -20.66
C LEU A 349 -6.18 6.85 -21.65
N SER A 350 -5.48 7.32 -22.67
CA SER A 350 -6.03 8.00 -23.82
C SER A 350 -6.99 7.03 -24.50
N TYR A 351 -8.29 7.31 -24.36
CA TYR A 351 -9.29 6.73 -25.24
C TYR A 351 -9.03 7.24 -26.67
N PRO A 352 -9.13 6.39 -27.70
CA PRO A 352 -8.97 6.84 -29.07
C PRO A 352 -10.04 7.87 -29.42
N ASN A 353 -9.59 9.03 -29.90
CA ASN A 353 -10.42 10.04 -30.54
C ASN A 353 -11.18 9.41 -31.71
N HIS A 354 -12.49 9.19 -31.54
CA HIS A 354 -13.36 9.08 -32.70
C HIS A 354 -13.63 10.49 -33.22
N ALA A 355 -13.13 10.73 -34.43
CA ALA A 355 -13.30 11.94 -35.20
C ALA A 355 -14.78 12.32 -35.30
N LEU A 356 -15.11 13.53 -34.82
CA LEU A 356 -16.29 14.26 -35.27
C LEU A 356 -15.97 14.78 -36.67
N THR A 357 -16.46 14.08 -37.68
CA THR A 357 -16.59 14.62 -39.04
C THR A 357 -17.52 15.82 -38.98
N GLN A 358 -16.96 16.99 -39.27
CA GLN A 358 -17.72 18.19 -39.56
C GLN A 358 -18.43 18.06 -40.92
N ARG A 359 -19.57 18.74 -41.00
CA ARG A 359 -20.26 19.37 -42.15
C ARG A 359 -21.40 18.59 -42.81
N PRO A 360 -22.38 19.30 -43.41
CA PRO A 360 -22.58 20.76 -43.44
C PRO A 360 -23.38 21.30 -42.24
#